data_AF-A0A9D0GB17-F1
#
_entry.id   AF-A0A9D0GB17-F1
#
_cell.length_a   1.000
_cell.length_b   1.000
_cell.length_c   1.000
_cell.angle_alpha   90.00
_cell.angle_beta   90.00
_cell.angle_gamma   90.00
#
_symmetry.space_group_name_H-M   'P 1'
#
loop_
_entity.id
_entity.type
_entity.pdbx_description
1 polymer ?
#
loop_
_entity_poly.entity_id
_entity_poly.type
_entity_poly.pdbx_seq_one_letter_code
_entity_poly.pdbx_strand_id
1 'polypeptide(L)'
;MPKTYIALDLETTGLEPGRDAIIEIGAVRFHVDGSVERFQTFVNPGRPIPPFITKLTGICDADVAGAPSPRQAAEQVAQFVKRDPVVGHNVGFDLAFLRRQRVLRANPGIDTFELAGILVPHASRYSLANLVEELGLDLPEQTHRALDDAELTRELFLALLGRAMQLPLDTLQELVRQGRRVSWGATYFFEDALHERRREGFQGAIGAQLAARRGDDAAGPLFVRESPPEPLQGRREPRPVDIEALTALLAPDGPIAEATPAYEYRSQQVEMMQAVAEAFNEGRHLLVEAGTGTGKSLAYLLPAIEWAVQNGQRVVISTNTINLQEQLAGKDIPQLMEALYPFRWQVMKGRGHYLCRRQFEAFRRRGPRSVEEARMLAKILIWLPNTLDGDGDELFLPTSEERQMWHDLSAGSEACEPERCRYFYEGTCFFYRARALAEAAHLLIVNHALLMADAVTQNRVLPNYELLIV
;
A
#
# COMPACT_ATOMS: atom_id res chain seq x y z
N MET A 1 17.35 27.22 11.07
CA MET A 1 16.21 27.86 11.76
C MET A 1 15.03 26.92 11.64
N PRO A 2 14.21 26.74 12.69
CA PRO A 2 12.98 25.97 12.57
C PRO A 2 12.13 26.59 11.46
N LYS A 3 11.70 25.78 10.48
CA LYS A 3 10.88 26.29 9.39
C LYS A 3 9.47 26.52 9.90
N THR A 4 8.91 27.65 9.51
CA THR A 4 7.48 27.94 9.65
C THR A 4 6.75 27.24 8.51
N TYR A 5 5.63 26.60 8.81
CA TYR A 5 4.73 25.97 7.85
C TYR A 5 3.34 26.59 7.96
N ILE A 6 2.59 26.60 6.86
CA ILE A 6 1.19 27.00 6.87
C ILE A 6 0.34 25.82 6.43
N ALA A 7 -0.37 25.17 7.35
CA ALA A 7 -1.45 24.27 6.96
C ALA A 7 -2.61 25.11 6.40
N LEU A 8 -3.11 24.77 5.22
CA LEU A 8 -4.12 25.56 4.51
C LEU A 8 -5.12 24.60 3.87
N ASP A 9 -6.39 24.96 4.00
CA ASP A 9 -7.52 24.26 3.39
C ASP A 9 -8.56 25.27 2.91
N LEU A 10 -9.30 24.92 1.86
CA LEU A 10 -10.32 25.75 1.23
C LEU A 10 -11.63 24.98 1.06
N GLU A 11 -12.73 25.61 1.46
CA GLU A 11 -14.05 25.21 0.98
C GLU A 11 -14.41 25.97 -0.30
N THR A 12 -15.04 25.28 -1.25
CA THR A 12 -15.31 25.82 -2.58
C THR A 12 -16.71 25.44 -3.08
N THR A 13 -17.23 26.19 -4.06
CA THR A 13 -18.51 25.87 -4.71
C THR A 13 -18.45 24.63 -5.60
N GLY A 14 -17.28 24.01 -5.78
CA GLY A 14 -17.04 22.90 -6.69
C GLY A 14 -15.55 22.71 -6.97
N LEU A 15 -15.19 21.67 -7.72
CA LEU A 15 -13.80 21.19 -7.82
C LEU A 15 -12.94 21.87 -8.88
N GLU A 16 -13.49 22.72 -9.75
CA GLU A 16 -12.76 23.28 -10.87
C GLU A 16 -12.35 24.74 -10.60
N PRO A 17 -11.07 25.07 -10.36
CA PRO A 17 -10.62 26.47 -10.22
C PRO A 17 -10.97 27.35 -11.42
N GLY A 18 -11.16 26.71 -12.58
CA GLY A 18 -11.67 27.26 -13.84
C GLY A 18 -13.02 27.95 -13.73
N ARG A 19 -13.92 27.29 -13.02
CA ARG A 19 -15.37 27.51 -13.05
C ARG A 19 -15.87 27.94 -11.68
N ASP A 20 -15.41 27.28 -10.63
CA ASP A 20 -15.90 27.37 -9.26
C ASP A 20 -15.16 28.47 -8.46
N ALA A 21 -15.66 28.78 -7.27
CA ALA A 21 -15.14 29.85 -6.42
C ALA A 21 -14.94 29.38 -4.96
N ILE A 22 -14.02 30.05 -4.26
CA ILE A 22 -13.75 29.84 -2.84
C ILE A 22 -14.93 30.39 -2.03
N ILE A 23 -15.34 29.67 -0.97
CA ILE A 23 -16.37 30.09 0.00
C ILE A 23 -15.83 30.19 1.44
N GLU A 24 -14.75 29.50 1.78
CA GLU A 24 -14.04 29.64 3.05
C GLU A 24 -12.54 29.43 2.85
N ILE A 25 -11.73 30.11 3.66
CA ILE A 25 -10.28 29.88 3.76
C ILE A 25 -9.96 29.62 5.23
N GLY A 26 -9.33 28.49 5.51
CA GLY A 26 -8.74 28.17 6.81
C GLY A 26 -7.23 28.02 6.68
N ALA A 27 -6.48 28.63 7.59
CA ALA A 27 -5.04 28.47 7.62
C ALA A 27 -4.49 28.49 9.04
N VAL A 28 -3.51 27.63 9.28
CA VAL A 28 -2.79 27.51 10.55
C VAL A 28 -1.31 27.68 10.26
N ARG A 29 -0.74 28.78 10.73
CA ARG A 29 0.71 28.95 10.77
C ARG A 29 1.23 28.19 11.98
N PHE A 30 2.24 27.35 11.78
CA PHE A 30 2.86 26.63 12.88
C PHE A 30 4.37 26.46 12.71
N HIS A 31 5.02 26.23 13.83
CA HIS A 31 6.38 25.71 13.89
C HIS A 31 6.37 24.30 14.48
N VAL A 32 7.39 23.51 14.16
CA VAL A 32 7.57 22.16 14.72
C VAL A 32 7.72 22.19 16.25
N ASP A 33 8.16 23.31 16.82
CA ASP A 33 8.33 23.51 18.27
C ASP A 33 7.07 23.99 19.02
N GLY A 34 5.94 24.16 18.31
CA GLY A 34 4.62 24.30 18.93
C GLY A 34 3.99 25.70 18.90
N SER A 35 4.62 26.72 18.31
CA SER A 35 3.91 28.00 18.09
C SER A 35 2.85 27.85 16.99
N VAL A 36 1.66 28.44 17.22
CA VAL A 36 0.48 28.32 16.35
C VAL A 36 -0.24 29.67 16.23
N GLU A 37 -0.49 30.13 15.01
CA GLU A 37 -1.38 31.25 14.68
C GLU A 37 -2.47 30.75 13.72
N ARG A 38 -3.70 31.29 13.85
CA ARG A 38 -4.86 30.88 13.04
C ARG A 38 -5.36 32.02 12.18
N PHE A 39 -5.83 31.69 11.00
CA PHE A 39 -6.53 32.58 10.08
C PHE A 39 -7.75 31.86 9.53
N GLN A 40 -8.90 32.54 9.56
CA GLN A 40 -10.13 32.04 8.98
C GLN A 40 -10.91 33.21 8.37
N THR A 41 -11.46 33.00 7.18
CA THR A 41 -12.39 33.96 6.58
C THR A 41 -13.38 33.27 5.66
N PHE A 42 -14.64 33.68 5.73
CA PHE A 42 -15.60 33.37 4.67
C PHE A 42 -15.27 34.17 3.42
N VAL A 43 -15.76 33.71 2.28
CA VAL A 43 -15.55 34.34 0.98
C VAL A 43 -16.88 34.42 0.25
N ASN A 44 -17.24 35.61 -0.21
CA ASN A 44 -18.40 35.77 -1.07
C ASN A 44 -18.04 35.29 -2.48
N PRO A 45 -18.59 34.16 -2.98
CA PRO A 45 -18.19 33.60 -4.26
C PRO A 45 -18.79 34.35 -5.46
N GLY A 46 -19.65 35.37 -5.21
CA GLY A 46 -20.35 36.14 -6.25
C GLY A 46 -21.39 35.35 -7.02
N ARG A 47 -21.84 34.21 -6.46
CA ARG A 47 -22.79 33.26 -7.06
C ARG A 47 -23.50 32.46 -5.96
N PRO A 48 -24.65 31.82 -6.27
CA PRO A 48 -25.28 30.90 -5.32
C PRO A 48 -24.39 29.69 -5.00
N ILE A 49 -24.34 29.31 -3.72
CA ILE A 49 -23.67 28.07 -3.28
C ILE A 49 -24.56 26.87 -3.63
N PRO A 50 -24.03 25.84 -4.33
CA PRO A 50 -24.83 24.66 -4.65
C PRO A 50 -25.34 23.93 -3.40
N PRO A 51 -26.58 23.41 -3.37
CA PRO A 51 -27.16 22.77 -2.18
C PRO A 51 -26.34 21.60 -1.63
N PHE A 52 -25.65 20.85 -2.49
CA PHE A 52 -24.80 19.74 -2.06
C PHE A 52 -23.54 20.21 -1.32
N ILE A 53 -22.99 21.39 -1.65
CA ILE A 53 -21.87 22.01 -0.94
C ILE A 53 -22.33 22.52 0.42
N THR A 54 -23.51 23.16 0.50
CA THR A 54 -24.08 23.56 1.79
C THR A 54 -24.35 22.35 2.70
N LYS A 55 -24.81 21.22 2.14
CA LYS A 55 -24.98 19.98 2.91
C LYS A 55 -23.65 19.42 3.42
N LEU A 56 -22.58 19.57 2.64
CA LEU A 56 -21.24 19.06 2.99
C LEU A 56 -20.55 19.92 4.04
N THR A 57 -20.52 21.23 3.83
CA THR A 57 -19.71 22.21 4.59
C THR A 57 -20.49 22.94 5.68
N GLY A 58 -21.83 22.91 5.61
CA GLY A 58 -22.71 23.74 6.42
C GLY A 58 -22.79 25.22 5.98
N ILE A 59 -22.04 25.65 4.98
CA ILE A 59 -21.97 27.06 4.54
C ILE A 59 -23.11 27.38 3.56
N CYS A 60 -23.89 28.41 3.86
CA CYS A 60 -24.98 28.90 3.02
C CYS A 60 -24.73 30.33 2.50
N ASP A 61 -25.56 30.76 1.54
CA ASP A 61 -25.43 32.08 0.92
C ASP A 61 -25.52 33.24 1.95
N ALA A 62 -26.23 33.04 3.06
CA ALA A 62 -26.35 34.04 4.11
C ALA A 62 -25.03 34.26 4.88
N ASP A 63 -24.23 33.21 5.07
CA ASP A 63 -22.95 33.27 5.80
C ASP A 63 -21.91 34.10 5.02
N VAL A 64 -21.97 34.03 3.69
CA VAL A 64 -20.99 34.66 2.80
C VAL A 64 -21.44 36.01 2.23
N ALA A 65 -22.67 36.45 2.48
CA ALA A 65 -23.24 37.65 1.84
C ALA A 65 -22.41 38.92 2.08
N GLY A 66 -21.91 39.12 3.31
CA GLY A 66 -21.05 40.25 3.70
C GLY A 66 -19.55 39.97 3.64
N ALA A 67 -19.16 38.78 3.20
CA ALA A 67 -17.77 38.35 3.22
C ALA A 67 -16.95 39.03 2.09
N PRO A 68 -15.60 39.08 2.22
CA PRO A 68 -14.73 39.61 1.17
C PRO A 68 -14.91 38.87 -0.16
N SER A 69 -14.63 39.56 -1.27
CA SER A 69 -14.53 38.90 -2.58
C SER A 69 -13.38 37.89 -2.61
N PRO A 70 -13.36 36.92 -3.56
CA PRO A 70 -12.32 35.90 -3.62
C PRO A 70 -10.91 36.48 -3.75
N ARG A 71 -10.76 37.61 -4.44
CA ARG A 71 -9.49 38.30 -4.55
C ARG A 71 -9.05 38.96 -3.24
N GLN A 72 -9.97 39.62 -2.53
CA GLN A 72 -9.65 40.25 -1.24
C GLN A 72 -9.28 39.21 -0.19
N ALA A 73 -10.03 38.11 -0.10
CA ALA A 73 -9.71 37.00 0.81
C ALA A 73 -8.36 36.37 0.46
N ALA A 74 -8.07 36.17 -0.83
CA ALA A 74 -6.78 35.67 -1.30
C ALA A 74 -5.61 36.62 -0.95
N GLU A 75 -5.81 37.94 -1.02
CA GLU A 75 -4.81 38.93 -0.59
C GLU A 75 -4.58 38.90 0.93
N GLN A 76 -5.64 38.69 1.73
CA GLN A 76 -5.53 38.54 3.19
C GLN A 76 -4.74 37.28 3.57
N VAL A 77 -5.09 36.10 3.01
CA VAL A 77 -4.35 34.88 3.31
C VAL A 77 -2.91 34.94 2.78
N ALA A 78 -2.64 35.66 1.69
CA ALA A 78 -1.27 35.86 1.22
C ALA A 78 -0.41 36.67 2.21
N GLN A 79 -0.99 37.66 2.88
CA GLN A 79 -0.30 38.40 3.96
C GLN A 79 -0.03 37.51 5.17
N PHE A 80 -0.98 36.61 5.48
CA PHE A 80 -0.81 35.61 6.53
C PHE A 80 0.28 34.59 6.18
N VAL A 81 0.26 33.99 4.99
CA VAL A 81 1.19 32.94 4.53
C VAL A 81 2.61 33.46 4.27
N LYS A 82 2.74 34.70 3.78
CA LYS A 82 4.02 35.28 3.34
C LYS A 82 4.72 34.38 2.30
N ARG A 83 5.97 33.98 2.57
CA ARG A 83 6.79 33.12 1.69
C ARG A 83 6.96 31.71 2.25
N ASP A 84 6.25 31.39 3.32
CA ASP A 84 6.39 30.12 4.02
C ASP A 84 5.78 28.98 3.17
N PRO A 85 6.31 27.75 3.27
CA PRO A 85 5.73 26.58 2.62
C PRO A 85 4.30 26.32 3.07
N VAL A 86 3.45 25.93 2.12
CA VAL A 86 2.03 25.62 2.35
C VAL A 86 1.86 24.12 2.41
N VAL A 87 1.28 23.63 3.50
CA VAL A 87 0.94 22.25 3.75
C VAL A 87 -0.56 22.09 3.52
N GLY A 88 -0.97 21.03 2.83
CA GLY A 88 -2.39 20.72 2.61
C GLY A 88 -2.55 19.22 2.37
N HIS A 89 -3.78 18.73 2.45
CA HIS A 89 -4.11 17.37 2.01
C HIS A 89 -4.69 17.45 0.60
N ASN A 90 -3.94 17.03 -0.42
CA ASN A 90 -4.18 17.39 -1.83
C ASN A 90 -3.97 18.91 -2.11
N VAL A 91 -2.92 19.50 -1.51
CA VAL A 91 -2.62 20.96 -1.52
C VAL A 91 -2.55 21.60 -2.92
N GLY A 92 -2.33 20.80 -3.96
CA GLY A 92 -2.38 21.26 -5.35
C GLY A 92 -3.73 21.86 -5.73
N PHE A 93 -4.82 21.33 -5.15
CA PHE A 93 -6.18 21.83 -5.30
C PHE A 93 -6.30 23.27 -4.76
N ASP A 94 -5.96 23.48 -3.49
CA ASP A 94 -6.08 24.77 -2.81
C ASP A 94 -5.22 25.85 -3.47
N LEU A 95 -3.96 25.48 -3.75
CA LEU A 95 -3.03 26.38 -4.42
C LEU A 95 -3.50 26.73 -5.82
N ALA A 96 -4.22 25.87 -6.54
CA ALA A 96 -4.75 26.20 -7.87
C ALA A 96 -5.80 27.33 -7.79
N PHE A 97 -6.70 27.31 -6.82
CA PHE A 97 -7.67 28.38 -6.57
C PHE A 97 -6.98 29.70 -6.20
N LEU A 98 -6.00 29.67 -5.29
CA LEU A 98 -5.28 30.86 -4.84
C LEU A 98 -4.35 31.43 -5.94
N ARG A 99 -3.67 30.58 -6.72
CA ARG A 99 -2.81 31.01 -7.83
C ARG A 99 -3.58 31.68 -8.95
N ARG A 100 -4.85 31.31 -9.17
CA ARG A 100 -5.76 32.01 -10.08
C ARG A 100 -6.05 33.44 -9.63
N GLN A 101 -6.13 33.67 -8.31
CA GLN A 101 -6.18 35.01 -7.72
C GLN A 101 -4.84 35.74 -7.72
N ARG A 102 -3.81 35.16 -8.36
CA ARG A 102 -2.44 35.69 -8.52
C ARG A 102 -1.63 35.78 -7.23
N VAL A 103 -2.04 35.07 -6.18
CA VAL A 103 -1.29 34.94 -4.93
C VAL A 103 -0.64 33.55 -4.82
N LEU A 104 0.28 33.37 -3.87
CA LEU A 104 0.96 32.10 -3.56
C LEU A 104 1.57 31.33 -4.75
N ARG A 105 2.05 32.07 -5.77
CA ARG A 105 2.62 31.48 -7.00
C ARG A 105 3.93 30.76 -6.80
N ALA A 106 4.72 31.19 -5.81
CA ALA A 106 6.06 30.69 -5.56
C ALA A 106 6.19 29.91 -4.25
N ASN A 107 5.11 29.82 -3.46
CA ASN A 107 5.14 29.07 -2.21
C ASN A 107 5.25 27.57 -2.54
N PRO A 108 6.23 26.86 -1.95
CA PRO A 108 6.31 25.41 -2.06
C PRO A 108 5.05 24.78 -1.47
N GLY A 109 4.43 23.87 -2.22
CA GLY A 109 3.33 23.04 -1.71
C GLY A 109 3.89 21.74 -1.14
N ILE A 110 3.44 21.37 0.05
CA ILE A 110 3.76 20.10 0.70
C ILE A 110 2.44 19.36 0.90
N ASP A 111 2.32 18.20 0.27
CA ASP A 111 1.09 17.46 0.26
C ASP A 111 1.13 16.31 1.27
N THR A 112 0.26 16.35 2.28
CA THR A 112 0.19 15.29 3.30
C THR A 112 -0.39 14.00 2.75
N PHE A 113 -1.21 14.04 1.70
CA PHE A 113 -1.67 12.83 0.99
C PHE A 113 -0.48 12.12 0.33
N GLU A 114 0.39 12.89 -0.32
CA GLU A 114 1.63 12.37 -0.91
C GLU A 114 2.58 11.81 0.14
N LEU A 115 2.82 12.57 1.23
CA LEU A 115 3.67 12.13 2.33
C LEU A 115 3.14 10.86 3.00
N ALA A 116 1.84 10.76 3.22
CA ALA A 116 1.19 9.55 3.75
C ALA A 116 1.40 8.37 2.82
N GLY A 117 1.23 8.54 1.50
CA GLY A 117 1.50 7.50 0.51
C GLY A 117 2.96 7.02 0.46
N ILE A 118 3.88 7.75 1.08
CA ILE A 118 5.29 7.39 1.22
C ILE A 118 5.59 6.74 2.59
N LEU A 119 5.02 7.29 3.67
CA LEU A 119 5.39 6.97 5.06
C LEU A 119 4.41 6.02 5.76
N VAL A 120 3.23 5.81 5.17
CA VAL A 120 2.18 4.92 5.67
C VAL A 120 1.62 4.10 4.50
N PRO A 121 2.47 3.36 3.75
CA PRO A 121 2.07 2.71 2.49
C PRO A 121 0.93 1.68 2.63
N HIS A 122 0.73 1.14 3.84
CA HIS A 122 -0.29 0.13 4.14
C HIS A 122 -1.61 0.71 4.67
N ALA A 123 -1.80 2.04 4.61
CA ALA A 123 -3.04 2.64 5.06
C ALA A 123 -4.24 2.13 4.27
N SER A 124 -5.32 1.83 4.99
CA SER A 124 -6.53 1.26 4.38
C SER A 124 -7.23 2.27 3.46
N ARG A 125 -7.20 3.55 3.87
CA ARG A 125 -7.76 4.69 3.15
C ARG A 125 -6.91 5.91 3.42
N TYR A 126 -6.70 6.72 2.38
CA TYR A 126 -5.83 7.90 2.43
C TYR A 126 -6.58 9.23 2.58
N SER A 127 -7.87 9.21 2.95
CA SER A 127 -8.54 10.48 3.29
C SER A 127 -8.03 11.00 4.63
N LEU A 128 -8.05 12.32 4.81
CA LEU A 128 -7.57 12.98 6.03
C LEU A 128 -8.12 12.31 7.31
N ALA A 129 -9.44 12.15 7.42
CA ALA A 129 -10.08 11.51 8.58
C ALA A 129 -9.56 10.09 8.87
N ASN A 130 -9.43 9.24 7.84
CA ASN A 130 -8.95 7.86 8.03
C ASN A 130 -7.48 7.82 8.46
N LEU A 131 -6.63 8.68 7.91
CA LEU A 131 -5.22 8.74 8.28
C LEU A 131 -5.03 9.26 9.71
N VAL A 132 -5.85 10.22 10.14
CA VAL A 132 -5.86 10.74 11.52
C VAL A 132 -6.24 9.62 12.50
N GLU A 133 -7.30 8.87 12.20
CA GLU A 133 -7.76 7.73 13.01
C GLU A 133 -6.73 6.59 13.04
N GLU A 134 -6.18 6.20 11.88
CA GLU A 134 -5.22 5.10 11.75
C GLU A 134 -3.90 5.39 12.48
N LEU A 135 -3.52 6.67 12.58
CA LEU A 135 -2.36 7.12 13.35
C LEU A 135 -2.66 7.30 14.84
N GLY A 136 -3.89 7.05 15.29
CA GLY A 136 -4.29 7.15 16.70
C GLY A 136 -4.27 8.58 17.24
N LEU A 137 -4.51 9.57 16.39
CA LEU A 137 -4.59 10.97 16.80
C LEU A 137 -5.98 11.23 17.39
N ASP A 138 -6.05 11.49 18.69
CA ASP A 138 -7.29 11.82 19.41
C ASP A 138 -7.75 13.25 19.07
N LEU A 139 -8.36 13.39 17.88
CA LEU A 139 -8.78 14.67 17.31
C LEU A 139 -10.29 14.67 17.02
N PRO A 140 -10.95 15.85 17.00
CA PRO A 140 -12.34 15.96 16.62
C PRO A 140 -12.63 15.37 15.23
N GLU A 141 -13.86 14.86 15.03
CA GLU A 141 -14.30 14.41 13.71
C GLU A 141 -14.19 15.53 12.66
N GLN A 142 -13.87 15.16 11.42
CA GLN A 142 -13.79 16.11 10.30
C GLN A 142 -15.14 16.79 10.07
N THR A 143 -15.17 18.11 10.12
CA THR A 143 -16.40 18.91 10.03
C THR A 143 -16.63 19.51 8.64
N HIS A 144 -15.70 19.35 7.70
CA HIS A 144 -15.68 20.03 6.40
C HIS A 144 -15.77 21.56 6.57
N ARG A 145 -14.97 22.05 7.53
CA ARG A 145 -14.73 23.47 7.78
C ARG A 145 -13.25 23.71 7.55
N ALA A 146 -12.94 24.73 6.77
CA ALA A 146 -11.58 24.93 6.28
C ALA A 146 -10.54 25.08 7.41
N LEU A 147 -10.91 25.73 8.54
CA LEU A 147 -9.96 25.88 9.65
C LEU A 147 -9.72 24.56 10.40
N ASP A 148 -10.77 23.78 10.63
CA ASP A 148 -10.70 22.49 11.33
C ASP A 148 -9.88 21.50 10.50
N ASP A 149 -10.10 21.45 9.19
CA ASP A 149 -9.36 20.60 8.26
C ASP A 149 -7.88 21.03 8.13
N ALA A 150 -7.59 22.33 8.21
CA ALA A 150 -6.22 22.84 8.31
C ALA A 150 -5.54 22.45 9.64
N GLU A 151 -6.26 22.40 10.76
CA GLU A 151 -5.73 21.89 12.03
C GLU A 151 -5.44 20.39 11.98
N LEU A 152 -6.36 19.59 11.46
CA LEU A 152 -6.17 18.15 11.25
C LEU A 152 -4.97 17.88 10.32
N THR A 153 -4.84 18.67 9.24
CA THR A 153 -3.70 18.59 8.32
C THR A 153 -2.37 18.88 9.01
N ARG A 154 -2.32 19.87 9.92
CA ARG A 154 -1.13 20.15 10.73
C ARG A 154 -0.76 18.95 11.60
N GLU A 155 -1.73 18.38 12.31
CA GLU A 155 -1.48 17.24 13.20
C GLU A 155 -1.01 16.01 12.41
N LEU A 156 -1.63 15.72 11.27
CA LEU A 156 -1.16 14.68 10.36
C LEU A 156 0.27 14.95 9.88
N PHE A 157 0.60 16.19 9.50
CA PHE A 157 1.96 16.56 9.10
C PHE A 157 2.99 16.29 10.22
N LEU A 158 2.68 16.66 11.46
CA LEU A 158 3.57 16.43 12.60
C LEU A 158 3.74 14.93 12.91
N ALA A 159 2.66 14.15 12.83
CA ALA A 159 2.72 12.70 12.98
C ALA A 159 3.58 12.03 11.90
N LEU A 160 3.41 12.46 10.64
CA LEU A 160 4.23 12.00 9.53
C LEU A 160 5.70 12.41 9.71
N LEU A 161 5.97 13.62 10.23
CA LEU A 161 7.33 14.08 10.54
C LEU A 161 8.00 13.17 11.57
N GLY A 162 7.27 12.79 12.63
CA GLY A 162 7.74 11.84 13.63
C GLY A 162 8.10 10.48 13.02
N ARG A 163 7.30 9.96 12.08
CA ARG A 163 7.64 8.73 11.32
C ARG A 163 8.86 8.92 10.42
N ALA A 164 8.96 10.03 9.71
CA ALA A 164 10.10 10.32 8.84
C ALA A 164 11.40 10.41 9.64
N MET A 165 11.36 10.95 10.86
CA MET A 165 12.50 10.99 11.78
C MET A 165 12.98 9.59 12.22
N GLN A 166 12.18 8.54 12.08
CA GLN A 166 12.59 7.16 12.37
C GLN A 166 13.36 6.49 11.23
N LEU A 167 13.27 7.02 10.00
CA LEU A 167 13.94 6.46 8.82
C LEU A 167 15.49 6.46 8.94
N PRO A 168 16.19 5.49 8.33
CA PRO A 168 17.64 5.48 8.28
C PRO A 168 18.23 6.82 7.79
N LEU A 169 19.34 7.25 8.41
CA LEU A 169 19.93 8.58 8.18
C LEU A 169 20.36 8.77 6.72
N ASP A 170 20.91 7.72 6.12
CA ASP A 170 21.29 7.63 4.72
C ASP A 170 20.08 7.72 3.78
N THR A 171 18.97 7.05 4.12
CA THR A 171 17.70 7.18 3.39
C THR A 171 17.21 8.63 3.41
N LEU A 172 17.16 9.28 4.58
CA LEU A 172 16.77 10.70 4.68
C LEU A 172 17.69 11.63 3.87
N GLN A 173 19.01 11.42 3.95
CA GLN A 173 19.97 12.20 3.17
C GLN A 173 19.78 12.02 1.67
N GLU A 174 19.48 10.80 1.23
CA GLU A 174 19.20 10.53 -0.17
C GLU A 174 17.90 11.19 -0.64
N LEU A 175 16.81 11.09 0.13
CA LEU A 175 15.53 11.74 -0.18
C LEU A 175 15.72 13.25 -0.36
N VAL A 176 16.43 13.90 0.57
CA VAL A 176 16.75 15.33 0.48
C VAL A 176 17.59 15.62 -0.77
N ARG A 177 18.65 14.85 -1.01
CA ARG A 177 19.55 15.06 -2.17
C ARG A 177 18.80 14.93 -3.51
N GLN A 178 17.95 13.91 -3.64
CA GLN A 178 17.22 13.63 -4.88
C GLN A 178 16.06 14.62 -5.07
N GLY A 179 15.32 14.95 -4.02
CA GLY A 179 14.24 15.94 -4.06
C GLY A 179 14.69 17.34 -4.46
N ARG A 180 15.88 17.77 -4.01
CA ARG A 180 16.49 19.05 -4.42
C ARG A 180 16.72 19.17 -5.92
N ARG A 181 16.96 18.06 -6.64
CA ARG A 181 17.25 18.07 -8.09
C ARG A 181 16.06 18.51 -8.92
N VAL A 182 14.85 18.34 -8.39
CA VAL A 182 13.58 18.59 -9.09
C VAL A 182 12.72 19.62 -8.36
N SER A 183 13.28 20.34 -7.39
CA SER A 183 12.58 21.34 -6.57
C SER A 183 11.28 20.80 -5.94
N TRP A 184 11.30 19.54 -5.50
CA TRP A 184 10.13 18.88 -4.91
C TRP A 184 9.77 19.51 -3.55
N GLY A 185 8.51 19.91 -3.36
CA GLY A 185 8.06 20.57 -2.14
C GLY A 185 8.25 19.72 -0.88
N ALA A 186 8.07 18.40 -0.95
CA ALA A 186 8.29 17.52 0.19
C ALA A 186 9.77 17.44 0.64
N THR A 187 10.71 17.94 -0.16
CA THR A 187 12.11 18.13 0.25
C THR A 187 12.21 18.98 1.51
N TYR A 188 11.35 19.99 1.68
CA TYR A 188 11.35 20.85 2.89
C TYR A 188 11.06 20.02 4.15
N PHE A 189 10.10 19.11 4.06
CA PHE A 189 9.71 18.20 5.13
C PHE A 189 10.85 17.22 5.48
N PHE A 190 11.46 16.56 4.49
CA PHE A 190 12.57 15.62 4.76
C PHE A 190 13.84 16.31 5.27
N GLU A 191 14.09 17.56 4.87
CA GLU A 191 15.18 18.36 5.42
C GLU A 191 14.98 18.64 6.91
N ASP A 192 13.75 18.91 7.32
CA ASP A 192 13.43 19.18 8.72
C ASP A 192 13.49 17.88 9.53
N ALA A 193 12.97 16.77 9.01
CA ALA A 193 13.15 15.45 9.64
C ALA A 193 14.63 15.12 9.85
N LEU A 194 15.48 15.40 8.84
CA LEU A 194 16.93 15.21 8.92
C LEU A 194 17.59 16.13 9.97
N HIS A 195 17.12 17.37 10.09
CA HIS A 195 17.64 18.33 11.07
C HIS A 195 17.26 17.93 12.49
N GLU A 196 16.00 17.61 12.74
CA GLU A 196 15.51 17.19 14.06
C GLU A 196 16.19 15.90 14.51
N ARG A 197 16.30 14.88 13.63
CA ARG A 197 17.03 13.63 13.94
C ARG A 197 18.50 13.88 14.30
N ARG A 198 19.17 14.84 13.66
CA ARG A 198 20.54 15.24 14.01
C ARG A 198 20.62 15.93 15.37
N ARG A 199 19.63 16.76 15.71
CA ARG A 199 19.54 17.45 17.00
C ARG A 199 19.32 16.45 18.15
N GLU A 200 18.39 15.50 17.98
CA GLU A 200 18.14 14.43 18.94
C GLU A 200 19.35 13.49 19.10
N GLY A 201 20.00 13.11 18.00
CA GLY A 201 21.21 12.29 18.04
C GLY A 201 22.39 12.97 18.76
N PHE A 202 22.45 14.30 18.75
CA PHE A 202 23.46 15.08 19.48
C PHE A 202 23.16 15.18 20.99
N GLN A 203 21.87 15.19 21.37
CA GLN A 203 21.42 15.16 22.78
C GLN A 203 21.49 13.74 23.38
N GLY A 204 21.33 12.70 22.57
CA GLY A 204 21.39 11.29 22.93
C GLY A 204 22.77 10.63 22.85
N ALA A 205 23.87 11.40 22.77
CA ALA A 205 25.23 10.93 22.51
C ALA A 205 25.80 9.91 23.54
N ILE A 206 25.10 9.66 24.65
CA ILE A 206 25.45 8.61 25.62
C ILE A 206 24.86 7.24 25.22
N GLY A 207 23.74 7.19 24.48
CA GLY A 207 23.09 5.95 24.03
C GLY A 207 23.53 5.47 22.64
N ALA A 208 23.96 6.39 21.77
CA ALA A 208 24.37 6.09 20.40
C ALA A 208 25.65 5.23 20.33
N GLN A 209 26.55 5.34 21.32
CA GLN A 209 27.75 4.48 21.41
C GLN A 209 27.43 3.01 21.73
N LEU A 210 26.25 2.71 22.30
CA LEU A 210 25.78 1.35 22.54
C LEU A 210 25.07 0.75 21.32
N ALA A 211 24.38 1.56 20.51
CA ALA A 211 23.79 1.13 19.24
C ALA A 211 24.86 0.84 18.16
N ALA A 212 25.93 1.64 18.12
CA ALA A 212 27.06 1.41 17.19
C ALA A 212 27.89 0.15 17.50
N ARG A 213 27.70 -0.47 18.67
CA ARG A 213 28.35 -1.75 19.07
C ARG A 213 27.45 -2.99 18.93
N ARG A 214 26.20 -2.81 18.45
CA ARG A 214 25.40 -3.87 17.83
C ARG A 214 25.43 -3.61 16.32
N GLY A 215 26.56 -3.83 15.65
CA GLY A 215 27.00 -5.19 15.32
C GLY A 215 26.10 -5.75 14.23
N ASP A 216 26.42 -5.44 12.96
CA ASP A 216 26.29 -6.28 11.76
C ASP A 216 25.06 -7.18 11.51
N ASP A 217 23.88 -6.88 12.06
CA ASP A 217 22.62 -7.50 11.64
C ASP A 217 21.67 -6.49 10.93
N ALA A 218 22.22 -5.43 10.33
CA ALA A 218 21.50 -4.48 9.47
C ALA A 218 21.18 -5.04 8.07
N ALA A 219 21.15 -6.36 8.00
CA ALA A 219 20.65 -7.09 6.88
C ALA A 219 19.13 -7.13 7.04
N GLY A 220 18.42 -6.14 6.47
CA GLY A 220 16.96 -6.25 6.33
C GLY A 220 16.57 -7.59 5.70
N PRO A 221 15.28 -7.96 5.65
CA PRO A 221 14.83 -9.27 5.13
C PRO A 221 15.43 -9.67 3.77
N LEU A 222 15.88 -8.68 2.99
CA LEU A 222 16.73 -8.78 1.80
C LEU A 222 17.99 -9.67 1.90
N PHE A 223 18.44 -10.05 3.11
CA PHE A 223 19.66 -10.85 3.32
C PHE A 223 19.41 -12.20 4.01
N VAL A 224 18.14 -12.55 4.27
CA VAL A 224 17.80 -13.93 4.64
C VAL A 224 17.99 -14.79 3.39
N ARG A 225 19.20 -15.32 3.24
CA ARG A 225 19.55 -16.33 2.25
C ARG A 225 19.01 -17.67 2.74
N GLU A 226 17.71 -17.86 2.67
CA GLU A 226 17.16 -19.20 2.65
C GLU A 226 17.46 -19.79 1.28
N SER A 227 18.18 -20.91 1.26
CA SER A 227 18.32 -21.72 0.05
C SER A 227 16.92 -22.03 -0.48
N PRO A 228 16.66 -21.83 -1.79
CA PRO A 228 15.34 -22.11 -2.34
C PRO A 228 14.96 -23.56 -2.02
N PRO A 229 13.75 -23.79 -1.49
CA PRO A 229 13.31 -25.12 -1.11
C PRO A 229 13.36 -26.06 -2.33
N GLU A 230 13.66 -27.33 -2.08
CA GLU A 230 13.71 -28.31 -3.17
C GLU A 230 12.33 -28.42 -3.86
N PRO A 231 12.30 -28.45 -5.20
CA PRO A 231 11.07 -28.64 -5.97
C PRO A 231 10.33 -29.90 -5.55
N LEU A 232 9.01 -29.89 -5.74
CA LEU A 232 8.20 -31.07 -5.46
C LEU A 232 8.61 -32.25 -6.34
N GLN A 233 8.75 -33.41 -5.70
CA GLN A 233 8.97 -34.69 -6.37
C GLN A 233 7.67 -35.48 -6.31
N GLY A 234 6.88 -35.41 -7.39
CA GLY A 234 5.62 -36.12 -7.49
C GLY A 234 5.81 -37.64 -7.42
N ARG A 235 4.91 -38.33 -6.75
CA ARG A 235 4.82 -39.80 -6.81
C ARG A 235 4.51 -40.23 -8.24
N ARG A 236 5.13 -41.32 -8.70
CA ARG A 236 4.82 -41.93 -10.00
C ARG A 236 3.40 -42.49 -10.07
N GLU A 237 2.90 -42.98 -8.95
CA GLU A 237 1.54 -43.48 -8.78
C GLU A 237 0.89 -42.69 -7.63
N PRO A 238 -0.04 -41.77 -7.95
CA PRO A 238 -0.79 -41.04 -6.94
C PRO A 238 -1.63 -41.98 -6.08
N ARG A 239 -1.70 -41.67 -4.79
CA ARG A 239 -2.60 -42.30 -3.84
C ARG A 239 -3.90 -41.50 -3.77
N PRO A 240 -5.06 -42.17 -3.75
CA PRO A 240 -6.33 -41.49 -3.57
C PRO A 240 -6.41 -40.89 -2.15
N VAL A 241 -7.12 -39.77 -2.08
CA VAL A 241 -7.49 -39.08 -0.85
C VAL A 241 -8.59 -39.85 -0.14
N ASP A 242 -8.47 -39.98 1.18
CA ASP A 242 -9.45 -40.64 2.04
C ASP A 242 -10.60 -39.68 2.39
N ILE A 243 -11.76 -39.93 1.77
CA ILE A 243 -12.95 -39.09 1.90
C ILE A 243 -13.55 -39.17 3.32
N GLU A 244 -13.47 -40.34 3.97
CA GLU A 244 -14.00 -40.52 5.33
C GLU A 244 -13.14 -39.75 6.32
N ALA A 245 -11.82 -39.82 6.18
CA ALA A 245 -10.87 -39.06 7.00
C ALA A 245 -11.10 -37.54 6.85
N LEU A 246 -11.26 -37.03 5.62
CA LEU A 246 -11.56 -35.61 5.41
C LEU A 246 -12.93 -35.19 5.97
N THR A 247 -13.92 -36.08 5.90
CA THR A 247 -15.26 -35.82 6.47
C THR A 247 -15.17 -35.68 7.99
N ALA A 248 -14.34 -36.50 8.65
CA ALA A 248 -14.11 -36.41 10.09
C ALA A 248 -13.42 -35.09 10.50
N LEU A 249 -12.59 -34.49 9.64
CA LEU A 249 -11.98 -33.19 9.91
C LEU A 249 -13.03 -32.06 10.06
N LEU A 250 -14.10 -32.12 9.25
CA LEU A 250 -15.18 -31.15 9.24
C LEU A 250 -16.31 -31.47 10.22
N ALA A 251 -16.23 -32.57 10.98
CA ALA A 251 -17.27 -32.92 11.95
C ALA A 251 -17.47 -31.80 13.00
N PRO A 252 -18.65 -31.69 13.65
CA PRO A 252 -18.90 -30.66 14.66
C PRO A 252 -17.89 -30.62 15.82
N ASP A 253 -17.27 -31.77 16.11
CA ASP A 253 -16.22 -32.01 17.11
C ASP A 253 -14.86 -32.36 16.46
N GLY A 254 -14.69 -32.06 15.17
CA GLY A 254 -13.47 -32.34 14.43
C GLY A 254 -12.37 -31.29 14.63
N PRO A 255 -11.12 -31.59 14.22
CA PRO A 255 -9.97 -30.68 14.34
C PRO A 255 -10.19 -29.26 13.80
N ILE A 256 -10.97 -29.10 12.71
CA ILE A 256 -11.28 -27.77 12.15
C ILE A 256 -12.14 -26.95 13.13
N ALA A 257 -13.10 -27.60 13.80
CA ALA A 257 -13.96 -26.95 14.79
C ALA A 257 -13.18 -26.55 16.04
N GLU A 258 -12.21 -27.37 16.47
CA GLU A 258 -11.32 -27.06 17.60
C GLU A 258 -10.37 -25.90 17.30
N ALA A 259 -9.79 -25.87 16.09
CA ALA A 259 -8.85 -24.83 15.69
C ALA A 259 -9.52 -23.49 15.34
N THR A 260 -10.79 -23.51 14.94
CA THR A 260 -11.49 -22.32 14.43
C THR A 260 -12.74 -22.01 15.27
N PRO A 261 -12.67 -21.07 16.24
CA PRO A 261 -13.80 -20.74 17.12
C PRO A 261 -15.08 -20.26 16.41
N ALA A 262 -14.93 -19.72 15.19
CA ALA A 262 -16.04 -19.24 14.36
C ALA A 262 -16.55 -20.29 13.35
N TYR A 263 -16.04 -21.53 13.42
CA TYR A 263 -16.49 -22.61 12.55
C TYR A 263 -17.92 -23.01 12.90
N GLU A 264 -18.71 -23.23 11.86
CA GLU A 264 -20.07 -23.73 11.98
C GLU A 264 -20.21 -24.87 10.98
N TYR A 265 -20.63 -26.03 11.49
CA TYR A 265 -20.86 -27.22 10.69
C TYR A 265 -21.96 -26.96 9.65
N ARG A 266 -21.69 -27.28 8.38
CA ARG A 266 -22.65 -27.16 7.29
C ARG A 266 -22.61 -28.40 6.42
N SER A 267 -23.73 -29.10 6.27
CA SER A 267 -23.80 -30.32 5.45
C SER A 267 -23.43 -30.07 3.98
N GLN A 268 -23.79 -28.91 3.43
CA GLN A 268 -23.43 -28.54 2.05
C GLN A 268 -21.92 -28.36 1.86
N GLN A 269 -21.19 -27.98 2.91
CA GLN A 269 -19.73 -27.89 2.88
C GLN A 269 -19.10 -29.27 2.75
N VAL A 270 -19.62 -30.23 3.52
CA VAL A 270 -19.17 -31.63 3.49
C VAL A 270 -19.49 -32.26 2.14
N GLU A 271 -20.70 -32.06 1.62
CA GLU A 271 -21.10 -32.55 0.29
C GLU A 271 -20.19 -32.02 -0.82
N MET A 272 -19.90 -30.71 -0.82
CA MET A 272 -18.97 -30.11 -1.76
C MET A 272 -17.55 -30.69 -1.61
N MET A 273 -17.08 -30.86 -0.38
CA MET A 273 -15.74 -31.42 -0.11
C MET A 273 -15.61 -32.85 -0.64
N GLN A 274 -16.62 -33.69 -0.37
CA GLN A 274 -16.66 -35.07 -0.86
C GLN A 274 -16.66 -35.11 -2.39
N ALA A 275 -17.49 -34.28 -3.05
CA ALA A 275 -17.51 -34.20 -4.51
C ALA A 275 -16.15 -33.78 -5.10
N VAL A 276 -15.45 -32.82 -4.48
CA VAL A 276 -14.11 -32.40 -4.91
C VAL A 276 -13.10 -33.53 -4.71
N ALA A 277 -13.12 -34.23 -3.57
CA ALA A 277 -12.22 -35.34 -3.28
C ALA A 277 -12.41 -36.51 -4.26
N GLU A 278 -13.66 -36.88 -4.58
CA GLU A 278 -13.97 -37.86 -5.62
C GLU A 278 -13.44 -37.42 -6.99
N ALA A 279 -13.63 -36.15 -7.35
CA ALA A 279 -13.16 -35.62 -8.62
C ALA A 279 -11.63 -35.71 -8.76
N PHE A 280 -10.89 -35.49 -7.68
CA PHE A 280 -9.44 -35.67 -7.65
C PHE A 280 -9.06 -37.15 -7.77
N ASN A 281 -9.71 -38.03 -7.01
CA ASN A 281 -9.45 -39.47 -7.04
C ASN A 281 -9.71 -40.11 -8.42
N GLU A 282 -10.76 -39.66 -9.11
CA GLU A 282 -11.19 -40.19 -10.40
C GLU A 282 -10.58 -39.45 -11.61
N GLY A 283 -9.91 -38.31 -11.38
CA GLY A 283 -9.35 -37.48 -12.44
C GLY A 283 -10.41 -36.88 -13.37
N ARG A 284 -11.58 -36.48 -12.83
CA ARG A 284 -12.70 -35.91 -13.60
C ARG A 284 -12.87 -34.41 -13.37
N HIS A 285 -13.49 -33.73 -14.33
CA HIS A 285 -13.93 -32.36 -14.13
C HIS A 285 -15.20 -32.31 -13.28
N LEU A 286 -15.26 -31.35 -12.37
CA LEU A 286 -16.39 -31.08 -11.50
C LEU A 286 -16.77 -29.61 -11.60
N LEU A 287 -18.06 -29.33 -11.72
CA LEU A 287 -18.63 -28.00 -11.63
C LEU A 287 -19.58 -27.96 -10.42
N VAL A 288 -19.32 -27.06 -9.47
CA VAL A 288 -20.15 -26.88 -8.27
C VAL A 288 -20.65 -25.45 -8.21
N GLU A 289 -21.96 -25.29 -8.08
CA GLU A 289 -22.56 -24.03 -7.67
C GLU A 289 -22.74 -24.04 -6.15
N ALA A 290 -22.06 -23.14 -5.44
CA ALA A 290 -22.16 -23.05 -4.00
C ALA A 290 -22.52 -21.63 -3.57
N GLY A 291 -23.59 -21.50 -2.76
CA GLY A 291 -24.09 -20.22 -2.25
C GLY A 291 -23.12 -19.52 -1.30
N THR A 292 -23.23 -18.20 -1.11
CA THR A 292 -22.42 -17.46 -0.13
C THR A 292 -22.60 -18.03 1.28
N GLY A 293 -21.52 -18.13 2.06
CA GLY A 293 -21.58 -18.65 3.43
C GLY A 293 -21.56 -20.19 3.56
N THR A 294 -21.51 -20.95 2.46
CA THR A 294 -21.43 -22.43 2.52
C THR A 294 -20.07 -22.98 2.95
N GLY A 295 -19.07 -22.13 3.23
CA GLY A 295 -17.72 -22.58 3.59
C GLY A 295 -16.90 -23.12 2.41
N LYS A 296 -17.15 -22.59 1.19
CA LYS A 296 -16.51 -22.99 -0.08
C LYS A 296 -14.99 -23.18 0.01
N SER A 297 -14.27 -22.22 0.58
CA SER A 297 -12.80 -22.24 0.66
C SER A 297 -12.30 -23.53 1.28
N LEU A 298 -12.77 -23.87 2.49
CA LEU A 298 -12.38 -25.08 3.19
C LEU A 298 -12.75 -26.35 2.42
N ALA A 299 -13.94 -26.36 1.79
CA ALA A 299 -14.44 -27.53 1.07
C ALA A 299 -13.52 -27.95 -0.09
N TYR A 300 -12.94 -27.01 -0.83
CA TYR A 300 -11.98 -27.33 -1.89
C TYR A 300 -10.52 -27.36 -1.42
N LEU A 301 -10.16 -26.62 -0.36
CA LEU A 301 -8.79 -26.57 0.16
C LEU A 301 -8.39 -27.87 0.86
N LEU A 302 -9.27 -28.49 1.65
CA LEU A 302 -8.96 -29.72 2.36
C LEU A 302 -8.50 -30.87 1.44
N PRO A 303 -9.29 -31.28 0.42
CA PRO A 303 -8.85 -32.32 -0.50
C PRO A 303 -7.64 -31.88 -1.35
N ALA A 304 -7.48 -30.58 -1.62
CA ALA A 304 -6.31 -30.06 -2.33
C ALA A 304 -5.02 -30.20 -1.53
N ILE A 305 -5.05 -29.85 -0.24
CA ILE A 305 -3.89 -29.98 0.64
C ILE A 305 -3.53 -31.45 0.81
N GLU A 306 -4.54 -32.29 1.11
CA GLU A 306 -4.32 -33.72 1.33
C GLU A 306 -3.71 -34.39 0.10
N TRP A 307 -4.31 -34.16 -1.09
CA TRP A 307 -3.74 -34.66 -2.33
C TRP A 307 -2.31 -34.16 -2.55
N ALA A 308 -2.11 -32.85 -2.40
CA ALA A 308 -0.85 -32.22 -2.77
C ALA A 308 0.32 -32.73 -1.90
N VAL A 309 0.08 -32.90 -0.60
CA VAL A 309 1.10 -33.36 0.35
C VAL A 309 1.29 -34.88 0.25
N GLN A 310 0.21 -35.66 0.19
CA GLN A 310 0.29 -37.12 0.10
C GLN A 310 1.02 -37.58 -1.16
N ASN A 311 0.78 -36.89 -2.28
CA ASN A 311 1.30 -37.25 -3.59
C ASN A 311 2.54 -36.45 -4.02
N GLY A 312 2.93 -35.42 -3.27
CA GLY A 312 4.00 -34.51 -3.67
C GLY A 312 3.69 -33.81 -5.00
N GLN A 313 2.41 -33.63 -5.33
CA GLN A 313 1.94 -33.02 -6.56
C GLN A 313 1.37 -31.63 -6.25
N ARG A 314 1.50 -30.69 -7.18
CA ARG A 314 0.97 -29.33 -6.99
C ARG A 314 -0.50 -29.28 -7.35
N VAL A 315 -1.28 -28.59 -6.52
CA VAL A 315 -2.64 -28.15 -6.85
C VAL A 315 -2.61 -26.63 -7.05
N VAL A 316 -3.12 -26.18 -8.21
CA VAL A 316 -3.26 -24.76 -8.53
C VAL A 316 -4.67 -24.30 -8.17
N ILE A 317 -4.76 -23.17 -7.50
CA ILE A 317 -6.03 -22.51 -7.14
C ILE A 317 -6.03 -21.15 -7.79
N SER A 318 -6.96 -20.95 -8.72
CA SER A 318 -7.16 -19.69 -9.39
C SER A 318 -8.33 -18.95 -8.78
N THR A 319 -8.22 -17.65 -8.55
CA THR A 319 -9.35 -16.82 -8.12
C THR A 319 -9.53 -15.61 -9.04
N ASN A 320 -10.72 -15.03 -9.00
CA ASN A 320 -11.08 -13.92 -9.88
C ASN A 320 -10.34 -12.62 -9.55
N THR A 321 -10.16 -12.30 -8.27
CA THR A 321 -9.60 -11.02 -7.83
C THR A 321 -8.41 -11.22 -6.89
N ILE A 322 -7.50 -10.23 -6.88
CA ILE A 322 -6.36 -10.22 -5.96
C ILE A 322 -6.83 -10.26 -4.50
N ASN A 323 -7.88 -9.51 -4.15
CA ASN A 323 -8.47 -9.53 -2.80
C ASN A 323 -8.90 -10.93 -2.36
N LEU A 324 -9.42 -11.76 -3.27
CA LEU A 324 -9.78 -13.15 -2.96
C LEU A 324 -8.53 -14.02 -2.75
N GLN A 325 -7.45 -13.78 -3.49
CA GLN A 325 -6.16 -14.47 -3.24
C GLN A 325 -5.59 -14.08 -1.88
N GLU A 326 -5.63 -12.79 -1.54
CA GLU A 326 -5.16 -12.28 -0.25
C GLU A 326 -6.00 -12.81 0.91
N GLN A 327 -7.31 -12.99 0.71
CA GLN A 327 -8.15 -13.65 1.71
C GLN A 327 -7.72 -15.11 1.94
N LEU A 328 -7.43 -15.87 0.87
CA LEU A 328 -6.94 -17.23 1.01
C LEU A 328 -5.58 -17.27 1.71
N ALA A 329 -4.65 -16.40 1.29
CA ALA A 329 -3.28 -16.34 1.79
C ALA A 329 -3.18 -15.82 3.23
N GLY A 330 -3.97 -14.79 3.59
CA GLY A 330 -3.91 -14.11 4.88
C GLY A 330 -4.81 -14.71 5.96
N LYS A 331 -5.78 -15.54 5.59
CA LYS A 331 -6.75 -16.11 6.54
C LYS A 331 -6.96 -17.61 6.35
N ASP A 332 -7.53 -18.03 5.22
CA ASP A 332 -8.05 -19.40 5.10
C ASP A 332 -6.93 -20.45 5.17
N ILE A 333 -5.78 -20.21 4.51
CA ILE A 333 -4.62 -21.12 4.52
C ILE A 333 -3.88 -21.14 5.86
N PRO A 334 -3.53 -19.99 6.49
CA PRO A 334 -2.93 -19.98 7.82
C PRO A 334 -3.78 -20.73 8.85
N GLN A 335 -5.11 -20.58 8.81
CA GLN A 335 -6.03 -21.33 9.68
C GLN A 335 -5.94 -22.84 9.46
N LEU A 336 -5.88 -23.29 8.20
CA LEU A 336 -5.71 -24.71 7.88
C LEU A 336 -4.33 -25.24 8.30
N MET A 337 -3.27 -24.43 8.24
CA MET A 337 -1.95 -24.84 8.73
C MET A 337 -1.92 -25.09 10.25
N GLU A 338 -2.72 -24.35 11.02
CA GLU A 338 -2.87 -24.56 12.47
C GLU A 338 -3.67 -25.83 12.78
N ALA A 339 -4.69 -26.13 11.99
CA ALA A 339 -5.60 -27.26 12.20
C ALA A 339 -5.09 -28.60 11.65
N LEU A 340 -4.20 -28.56 10.65
CA LEU A 340 -3.66 -29.73 9.97
C LEU A 340 -2.16 -29.91 10.28
N TYR A 341 -1.43 -30.46 9.33
CA TYR A 341 0.03 -30.60 9.35
C TYR A 341 0.71 -29.52 8.49
N PRO A 342 2.02 -29.27 8.66
CA PRO A 342 2.72 -28.27 7.86
C PRO A 342 2.72 -28.59 6.35
N PHE A 343 2.38 -27.61 5.53
CA PHE A 343 2.49 -27.68 4.07
C PHE A 343 3.02 -26.37 3.48
N ARG A 344 3.78 -26.47 2.39
CA ARG A 344 4.25 -25.34 1.58
C ARG A 344 3.16 -24.80 0.65
N TRP A 345 2.93 -23.49 0.66
CA TRP A 345 2.02 -22.79 -0.25
C TRP A 345 2.67 -21.49 -0.74
N GLN A 346 2.22 -20.97 -1.88
CA GLN A 346 2.73 -19.71 -2.45
C GLN A 346 1.66 -18.99 -3.27
N VAL A 347 1.59 -17.65 -3.15
CA VAL A 347 0.90 -16.79 -4.11
C VAL A 347 1.87 -16.43 -5.23
N MET A 348 1.48 -16.62 -6.49
CA MET A 348 2.27 -16.21 -7.64
C MET A 348 1.50 -15.22 -8.50
N LYS A 349 2.11 -14.06 -8.71
CA LYS A 349 1.57 -12.99 -9.56
C LYS A 349 2.35 -12.89 -10.87
N GLY A 350 1.82 -12.10 -11.80
CA GLY A 350 2.53 -11.79 -13.04
C GLY A 350 3.86 -11.06 -12.76
N ARG A 351 4.83 -11.18 -13.68
CA ARG A 351 6.15 -10.54 -13.55
C ARG A 351 6.11 -9.04 -13.28
N GLY A 352 5.09 -8.36 -13.80
CA GLY A 352 4.87 -6.92 -13.61
C GLY A 352 4.58 -6.51 -12.16
N HIS A 353 4.23 -7.45 -11.27
CA HIS A 353 4.00 -7.17 -9.86
C HIS A 353 5.29 -7.15 -9.03
N TYR A 354 6.42 -7.64 -9.54
CA TYR A 354 7.65 -7.72 -8.74
C TYR A 354 8.65 -6.63 -9.12
N LEU A 355 9.24 -5.96 -8.12
CA LEU A 355 10.29 -4.95 -8.36
C LEU A 355 11.51 -5.58 -9.06
N CYS A 356 11.95 -4.99 -10.17
CA CYS A 356 13.26 -5.30 -10.75
C CYS A 356 14.36 -4.47 -10.08
N ARG A 357 15.10 -5.07 -9.14
CA ARG A 357 16.22 -4.40 -8.45
C ARG A 357 17.24 -3.76 -9.39
N ARG A 358 17.48 -4.35 -10.57
CA ARG A 358 18.38 -3.79 -11.59
C ARG A 358 17.84 -2.47 -12.16
N GLN A 359 16.57 -2.45 -12.55
CA GLN A 359 15.93 -1.23 -13.08
C GLN A 359 15.85 -0.16 -12.00
N PHE A 360 15.48 -0.55 -10.79
CA PHE A 360 15.44 0.36 -9.65
C PHE A 360 16.81 0.98 -9.33
N GLU A 361 17.88 0.19 -9.29
CA GLU A 361 19.23 0.72 -9.02
C GLU A 361 19.74 1.60 -10.17
N ALA A 362 19.40 1.29 -11.42
CA ALA A 362 19.68 2.17 -12.55
C ALA A 362 18.92 3.51 -12.43
N PHE A 363 17.64 3.46 -12.06
CA PHE A 363 16.80 4.63 -11.80
C PHE A 363 17.33 5.48 -10.65
N ARG A 364 17.67 4.86 -9.51
CA ARG A 364 18.25 5.51 -8.32
C ARG A 364 19.57 6.21 -8.64
N ARG A 365 20.46 5.56 -9.42
CA ARG A 365 21.76 6.14 -9.86
C ARG A 365 21.58 7.32 -10.80
N ARG A 366 20.68 7.21 -11.78
CA ARG A 366 20.30 8.33 -12.66
C ARG A 366 19.74 9.49 -11.83
N GLY A 367 18.91 9.14 -10.86
CA GLY A 367 18.09 10.02 -10.04
C GLY A 367 16.94 10.66 -10.82
N PRO A 368 15.98 11.28 -10.09
CA PRO A 368 14.74 11.76 -10.66
C PRO A 368 14.97 13.01 -11.53
N ARG A 369 14.15 13.15 -12.57
CA ARG A 369 14.08 14.28 -13.49
C ARG A 369 12.80 15.11 -13.35
N SER A 370 11.81 14.56 -12.66
CA SER A 370 10.56 15.23 -12.31
C SER A 370 10.18 14.98 -10.85
N VAL A 371 9.16 15.70 -10.36
CA VAL A 371 8.63 15.53 -9.01
C VAL A 371 8.01 14.14 -8.83
N GLU A 372 7.33 13.66 -9.87
CA GLU A 372 6.66 12.36 -9.91
C GLU A 372 7.70 11.23 -9.82
N GLU A 373 8.83 11.35 -10.52
CA GLU A 373 9.95 10.41 -10.35
C GLU A 373 10.55 10.48 -8.93
N ALA A 374 10.68 11.67 -8.33
CA ALA A 374 11.21 11.81 -6.98
C ALA A 374 10.27 11.15 -5.94
N ARG A 375 8.96 11.31 -6.11
CA ARG A 375 7.93 10.64 -5.31
C ARG A 375 8.02 9.12 -5.44
N MET A 376 8.09 8.61 -6.68
CA MET A 376 8.22 7.17 -6.92
C MET A 376 9.49 6.60 -6.28
N LEU A 377 10.62 7.32 -6.41
CA LEU A 377 11.87 6.96 -5.76
C LEU A 377 11.71 6.91 -4.24
N ALA A 378 11.04 7.91 -3.64
CA ALA A 378 10.83 7.96 -2.20
C ALA A 378 9.99 6.78 -1.70
N LYS A 379 8.90 6.46 -2.39
CA LYS A 379 8.04 5.30 -2.09
C LYS A 379 8.86 4.01 -2.07
N ILE A 380 9.60 3.72 -3.14
CA ILE A 380 10.40 2.48 -3.21
C ILE A 380 11.56 2.48 -2.21
N LEU A 381 12.25 3.61 -1.98
CA LEU A 381 13.38 3.67 -1.04
C LEU A 381 12.97 3.35 0.39
N ILE A 382 11.78 3.79 0.82
CA ILE A 382 11.24 3.54 2.16
C ILE A 382 10.62 2.15 2.25
N TRP A 383 9.98 1.67 1.18
CA TRP A 383 9.33 0.37 1.14
C TRP A 383 10.29 -0.82 1.01
N LEU A 384 11.30 -0.70 0.13
CA LEU A 384 12.19 -1.82 -0.25
C LEU A 384 12.90 -2.51 0.94
N PRO A 385 13.35 -1.82 2.00
CA PRO A 385 13.92 -2.49 3.16
C PRO A 385 12.92 -3.32 3.99
N ASN A 386 11.63 -3.07 3.83
CA ASN A 386 10.56 -3.64 4.66
C ASN A 386 9.77 -4.76 3.95
N THR A 387 9.88 -4.86 2.63
CA THR A 387 9.20 -5.92 1.85
C THR A 387 9.99 -7.24 1.86
N LEU A 388 9.26 -8.36 1.89
CA LEU A 388 9.83 -9.71 1.86
C LEU A 388 9.95 -10.27 0.44
N ASP A 389 8.95 -9.98 -0.39
CA ASP A 389 8.76 -10.56 -1.71
C ASP A 389 8.84 -9.54 -2.85
N GLY A 390 8.92 -8.24 -2.52
CA GLY A 390 9.05 -7.17 -3.49
C GLY A 390 7.81 -6.99 -4.37
N ASP A 391 6.63 -7.31 -3.84
CA ASP A 391 5.34 -7.12 -4.49
C ASP A 391 4.91 -5.64 -4.50
N GLY A 392 4.75 -5.08 -5.69
CA GLY A 392 4.33 -3.70 -5.90
C GLY A 392 2.90 -3.39 -5.45
N ASP A 393 2.06 -4.41 -5.23
CA ASP A 393 0.72 -4.21 -4.69
C ASP A 393 0.77 -3.70 -3.23
N GLU A 394 1.91 -3.85 -2.54
CA GLU A 394 2.17 -3.25 -1.22
C GLU A 394 2.34 -1.71 -1.28
N LEU A 395 2.57 -1.14 -2.48
CA LEU A 395 2.75 0.29 -2.68
C LEU A 395 1.43 0.98 -3.04
N PHE A 396 1.17 2.12 -2.38
CA PHE A 396 0.09 2.99 -2.79
C PHE A 396 0.43 3.77 -4.06
N LEU A 397 -0.09 3.33 -5.22
CA LEU A 397 0.14 3.95 -6.53
C LEU A 397 -1.18 4.45 -7.15
N PRO A 398 -1.75 5.55 -6.64
CA PRO A 398 -3.10 6.01 -7.00
C PRO A 398 -3.21 6.50 -8.45
N THR A 399 -2.15 7.06 -9.01
CA THR A 399 -2.19 7.66 -10.36
C THR A 399 -1.82 6.66 -11.46
N SER A 400 -2.33 6.88 -12.68
CA SER A 400 -1.93 6.10 -13.85
C SER A 400 -0.46 6.29 -14.20
N GLU A 401 0.08 7.49 -13.97
CA GLU A 401 1.49 7.82 -14.18
C GLU A 401 2.40 7.01 -13.24
N GLU A 402 2.09 6.95 -11.95
CA GLU A 402 2.83 6.12 -10.99
C GLU A 402 2.76 4.62 -11.34
N ARG A 403 1.61 4.13 -11.79
CA ARG A 403 1.46 2.74 -12.27
C ARG A 403 2.30 2.48 -13.52
N GLN A 404 2.43 3.45 -14.43
CA GLN A 404 3.32 3.35 -15.58
C GLN A 404 4.80 3.35 -15.16
N MET A 405 5.19 4.22 -14.22
CA MET A 405 6.55 4.19 -13.66
C MET A 405 6.87 2.86 -13.00
N TRP A 406 5.91 2.27 -12.26
CA TRP A 406 6.07 0.95 -11.69
C TRP A 406 6.31 -0.12 -12.76
N HIS A 407 5.53 -0.10 -13.85
CA HIS A 407 5.72 -1.04 -14.96
C HIS A 407 7.16 -1.03 -15.47
N ASP A 408 7.76 0.15 -15.65
CA ASP A 408 9.14 0.30 -16.12
C ASP A 408 10.20 -0.17 -15.11
N LEU A 409 9.86 -0.09 -13.82
CA LEU A 409 10.71 -0.53 -12.70
C LEU A 409 10.50 -2.01 -12.35
N SER A 410 9.45 -2.66 -12.87
CA SER A 410 9.09 -4.03 -12.59
C SER A 410 9.91 -5.06 -13.38
N ALA A 411 9.83 -6.32 -12.96
CA ALA A 411 10.39 -7.46 -13.67
C ALA A 411 9.61 -7.84 -14.94
N GLY A 412 8.49 -7.17 -15.22
CA GLY A 412 7.72 -7.28 -16.46
C GLY A 412 8.32 -6.51 -17.64
N SER A 413 9.29 -5.61 -17.41
CA SER A 413 9.97 -4.90 -18.49
C SER A 413 10.65 -5.86 -19.48
N GLU A 414 10.51 -5.59 -20.78
CA GLU A 414 11.01 -6.46 -21.88
C GLU A 414 12.52 -6.71 -21.82
N ALA A 415 13.27 -5.88 -21.10
CA ALA A 415 14.74 -5.90 -21.04
C ALA A 415 15.35 -6.95 -20.08
N CYS A 416 14.58 -7.95 -19.61
CA CYS A 416 15.07 -8.89 -18.60
C CYS A 416 15.92 -10.03 -19.19
N GLU A 417 17.21 -10.05 -18.86
CA GLU A 417 18.18 -11.08 -19.24
C GLU A 417 18.77 -11.77 -17.97
N PRO A 418 18.22 -12.91 -17.52
CA PRO A 418 18.65 -13.58 -16.28
C PRO A 418 20.12 -13.99 -16.29
N GLU A 419 20.60 -14.49 -17.43
CA GLU A 419 21.98 -14.94 -17.66
C GLU A 419 23.04 -13.84 -17.47
N ARG A 420 22.62 -12.57 -17.46
CA ARG A 420 23.51 -11.41 -17.25
C ARG A 420 23.11 -10.59 -16.03
N CYS A 421 22.13 -11.06 -15.25
CA CYS A 421 21.57 -10.31 -14.14
C CYS A 421 22.23 -10.72 -12.82
N ARG A 422 23.02 -9.83 -12.22
CA ARG A 422 23.65 -10.08 -10.91
C ARG A 422 22.65 -10.48 -9.83
N TYR A 423 21.45 -9.89 -9.81
CA TYR A 423 20.44 -10.15 -8.78
C TYR A 423 19.82 -11.54 -8.91
N PHE A 424 19.80 -12.09 -10.12
CA PHE A 424 19.39 -13.48 -10.35
C PHE A 424 20.44 -14.43 -9.74
N TYR A 425 21.72 -14.26 -10.08
CA TYR A 425 22.81 -15.08 -9.53
C TYR A 425 23.00 -14.93 -8.02
N GLU A 426 22.78 -13.74 -7.47
CA GLU A 426 22.82 -13.50 -6.02
C GLU A 426 21.61 -14.08 -5.27
N GLY A 427 20.58 -14.56 -5.99
CA GLY A 427 19.35 -15.07 -5.39
C GLY A 427 18.45 -13.98 -4.78
N THR A 428 18.65 -12.70 -5.14
CA THR A 428 17.91 -11.57 -4.57
C THR A 428 16.88 -10.96 -5.53
N CYS A 429 16.65 -11.60 -6.67
CA CYS A 429 15.59 -11.21 -7.60
C CYS A 429 14.23 -11.72 -7.10
N PHE A 430 13.37 -10.80 -6.68
CA PHE A 430 12.03 -11.06 -6.17
C PHE A 430 11.19 -12.02 -7.04
N PHE A 431 11.09 -11.74 -8.33
CA PHE A 431 10.34 -12.62 -9.24
C PHE A 431 10.88 -14.06 -9.29
N TYR A 432 12.20 -14.23 -9.41
CA TYR A 432 12.79 -15.58 -9.48
C TYR A 432 12.76 -16.30 -8.13
N ARG A 433 12.84 -15.57 -7.00
CA ARG A 433 12.57 -16.14 -5.67
C ARG A 433 11.13 -16.65 -5.58
N ALA A 434 10.15 -15.82 -5.94
CA ALA A 434 8.74 -16.22 -5.95
C ALA A 434 8.48 -17.43 -6.85
N ARG A 435 9.13 -17.49 -8.03
CA ARG A 435 9.07 -18.65 -8.94
C ARG A 435 9.68 -19.91 -8.31
N ALA A 436 10.84 -19.82 -7.67
CA ALA A 436 11.45 -20.96 -7.00
C ALA A 436 10.59 -21.47 -5.83
N LEU A 437 9.98 -20.57 -5.06
CA LEU A 437 9.01 -20.92 -4.02
C LEU A 437 7.77 -21.60 -4.62
N ALA A 438 7.24 -21.09 -5.74
CA ALA A 438 6.14 -21.71 -6.46
C ALA A 438 6.49 -23.13 -6.96
N GLU A 439 7.72 -23.36 -7.42
CA GLU A 439 8.22 -24.68 -7.84
C GLU A 439 8.31 -25.70 -6.69
N ALA A 440 8.35 -25.24 -5.44
CA ALA A 440 8.33 -26.06 -4.24
C ALA A 440 6.96 -26.12 -3.54
N ALA A 441 6.02 -25.24 -3.89
CA ALA A 441 4.73 -25.14 -3.20
C ALA A 441 3.76 -26.28 -3.58
N HIS A 442 3.15 -26.90 -2.57
CA HIS A 442 2.05 -27.87 -2.71
C HIS A 442 0.79 -27.18 -3.23
N LEU A 443 0.47 -26.02 -2.66
CA LEU A 443 -0.61 -25.16 -3.12
C LEU A 443 -0.04 -23.91 -3.80
N LEU A 444 -0.46 -23.66 -5.04
CA LEU A 444 -0.10 -22.46 -5.77
C LEU A 444 -1.36 -21.62 -6.05
N ILE A 445 -1.39 -20.41 -5.53
CA ILE A 445 -2.51 -19.48 -5.67
C ILE A 445 -2.18 -18.47 -6.77
N VAL A 446 -3.10 -18.29 -7.71
CA VAL A 446 -2.95 -17.38 -8.86
C VAL A 446 -4.26 -16.63 -9.16
N ASN A 447 -4.22 -15.56 -9.94
CA ASN A 447 -5.46 -15.01 -10.55
C ASN A 447 -5.80 -15.74 -11.86
N HIS A 448 -7.05 -15.57 -12.30
CA HIS A 448 -7.49 -16.01 -13.62
C HIS A 448 -6.66 -15.43 -14.76
N ALA A 449 -6.19 -14.17 -14.65
CA ALA A 449 -5.38 -13.54 -15.70
C ALA A 449 -4.05 -14.31 -15.94
N LEU A 450 -3.36 -14.71 -14.87
CA LEU A 450 -2.12 -15.47 -14.93
C LEU A 450 -2.37 -16.90 -15.40
N LEU A 451 -3.45 -17.54 -14.91
CA LEU A 451 -3.87 -18.86 -15.38
C LEU A 451 -4.14 -18.86 -16.90
N MET A 452 -4.83 -17.84 -17.42
CA MET A 452 -5.11 -17.73 -18.85
C MET A 452 -3.84 -17.45 -19.65
N ALA A 453 -2.91 -16.64 -19.13
CA ALA A 453 -1.62 -16.41 -19.75
C ALA A 453 -0.78 -17.70 -19.84
N ASP A 454 -0.86 -18.55 -18.82
CA ASP A 454 -0.21 -19.86 -18.80
C ASP A 454 -0.82 -20.81 -19.85
N ALA A 455 -2.15 -20.89 -19.92
CA ALA A 455 -2.86 -21.72 -20.90
C ALA A 455 -2.52 -21.33 -22.35
N VAL A 456 -2.44 -20.03 -22.64
CA VAL A 456 -2.06 -19.51 -23.98
C VAL A 456 -0.62 -19.85 -24.33
N THR A 457 0.28 -19.95 -23.34
CA THR A 457 1.70 -20.26 -23.53
C THR A 457 2.03 -21.75 -23.42
N GLN A 458 1.02 -22.62 -23.48
CA GLN A 458 1.15 -24.08 -23.34
C GLN A 458 1.78 -24.50 -21.99
N ASN A 459 1.31 -23.91 -20.90
CA ASN A 459 1.70 -24.23 -19.51
C ASN A 459 3.20 -24.03 -19.24
N ARG A 460 3.75 -22.89 -19.67
CA ARG A 460 5.18 -22.53 -19.52
C ARG A 460 5.44 -21.42 -18.51
N VAL A 461 4.40 -20.77 -18.00
CA VAL A 461 4.48 -19.66 -17.05
C VAL A 461 4.43 -20.18 -15.63
N LEU A 462 3.48 -21.07 -15.34
CA LEU A 462 3.31 -21.70 -14.05
C LEU A 462 4.16 -22.98 -13.95
N PRO A 463 4.65 -23.33 -12.75
CA PRO A 463 5.22 -24.66 -12.51
C PRO A 463 4.23 -25.77 -12.83
N ASN A 464 4.70 -26.90 -13.37
CA ASN A 464 3.85 -28.03 -13.77
C ASN A 464 2.80 -28.42 -12.72
N TYR A 465 1.57 -28.61 -13.13
CA TYR A 465 0.45 -29.03 -12.28
C TYR A 465 -0.48 -29.96 -13.06
N GLU A 466 -1.18 -30.83 -12.33
CA GLU A 466 -2.18 -31.75 -12.90
C GLU A 466 -3.60 -31.42 -12.41
N LEU A 467 -3.71 -30.82 -11.22
CA LEU A 467 -4.99 -30.44 -10.61
C LEU A 467 -5.13 -28.91 -10.53
N LEU A 468 -6.33 -28.44 -10.87
CA LEU A 468 -6.69 -27.03 -10.94
C LEU A 468 -8.08 -26.82 -10.34
N ILE A 469 -8.20 -25.78 -9.51
CA ILE A 469 -9.46 -25.24 -8.97
C ILE A 469 -9.60 -23.82 -9.51
N VAL A 470 -10.78 -23.46 -10.01
CA VAL A 470 -11.08 -22.14 -10.60
C VAL A 470 -12.24 -21.48 -9.87
#